data_AF-A0A7W0LFJ0-F1
#
_entry.id   AF-A0A7W0LFJ0-F1
#
_cell.length_a   1.000
_cell.length_b   1.000
_cell.length_c   1.000
_cell.angle_alpha   90.00
_cell.angle_beta   90.00
_cell.angle_gamma   90.00
#
_symmetry.space_group_name_H-M   'P 1'
#
loop_
_entity.id
_entity.type
_entity.pdbx_description
1 polymer ?
#
loop_
_entity_poly.entity_id
_entity_poly.type
_entity_poly.pdbx_seq_one_letter_code
_entity_poly.pdbx_strand_id
1 'polypeptide(L)'
;MTGRLEAIWLKRGRRGPMDPVHTAVLELSRGLTGNTNFSARRQVTIISLERWRELMAALGEDLDPAARRANLMVSRINLENSRDRVLRIGGL
;
A
#
# COMPACT_ATOMS: atom_id res chain seq x y z
N MET A 1 -0.02 -18.75 2.81
CA MET A 1 -1.27 -17.96 2.67
C MET A 1 -1.20 -17.16 1.38
N THR A 2 -2.30 -17.05 0.65
CA THR A 2 -2.36 -16.36 -0.64
C THR A 2 -3.32 -15.19 -0.54
N GLY A 3 -2.82 -13.98 -0.79
CA GLY A 3 -3.60 -12.75 -0.80
C GLY A 3 -3.96 -12.30 -2.22
N ARG A 4 -4.55 -11.11 -2.33
CA ARG A 4 -4.65 -10.36 -3.61
C ARG A 4 -4.00 -8.99 -3.43
N LEU A 5 -3.29 -8.53 -4.46
CA LEU A 5 -2.93 -7.12 -4.57
C LEU A 5 -4.11 -6.38 -5.22
N GLU A 6 -4.81 -5.57 -4.43
CA GLU A 6 -6.04 -4.91 -4.85
C GLU A 6 -5.76 -3.61 -5.61
N ALA A 7 -4.75 -2.86 -5.17
CA ALA A 7 -4.39 -1.59 -5.79
C ALA A 7 -2.92 -1.25 -5.55
N ILE A 8 -2.39 -0.43 -6.46
CA ILE A 8 -1.05 0.15 -6.42
C ILE A 8 -1.18 1.65 -6.64
N TRP A 9 -0.54 2.44 -5.78
CA TRP A 9 -0.47 3.89 -5.92
C TRP A 9 0.96 4.41 -5.78
N LEU A 10 1.28 5.40 -6.62
CA LEU A 10 2.53 6.15 -6.55
C LEU A 10 2.26 7.58 -6.10
N LYS A 11 3.04 8.06 -5.13
CA LYS A 11 2.94 9.43 -4.64
C LYS A 11 3.68 10.38 -5.56
N ARG A 12 2.95 11.23 -6.28
CA ARG A 12 3.53 12.20 -7.24
C ARG A 12 4.43 13.27 -6.60
N GLY A 13 4.15 13.65 -5.35
CA GLY A 13 4.88 14.72 -4.68
C GLY A 13 4.57 14.85 -3.18
N ARG A 14 5.32 15.71 -2.48
CA ARG A 14 5.01 16.08 -1.09
C ARG A 14 3.61 16.71 -1.03
N ARG A 15 2.71 16.11 -0.23
CA ARG A 15 1.27 16.46 -0.17
C ARG A 15 0.51 16.33 -1.50
N GLY A 16 1.15 15.81 -2.55
CA GLY A 16 0.52 15.57 -3.85
C GLY A 16 -0.40 14.35 -3.84
N PRO A 17 -1.13 14.14 -4.95
CA PRO A 17 -2.06 13.02 -5.10
C PRO A 17 -1.34 11.66 -5.08
N MET A 18 -2.14 10.62 -4.87
CA MET A 18 -1.75 9.22 -5.00
C MET A 18 -2.28 8.72 -6.32
N ASP A 19 -1.38 8.48 -7.27
CA ASP A 19 -1.75 8.11 -8.64
C ASP A 19 -1.94 6.61 -8.73
N PRO A 20 -3.12 6.11 -9.12
CA PRO A 20 -3.34 4.68 -9.32
C PRO A 20 -2.52 4.19 -10.52
N VAL A 21 -1.84 3.06 -10.36
CA VAL A 21 -1.07 2.42 -11.43
C VAL A 21 -1.36 0.93 -11.48
N HIS A 22 -1.15 0.32 -12.65
CA HIS A 22 -1.33 -1.12 -12.84
C HIS A 22 -0.07 -1.92 -12.44
N THR A 23 1.09 -1.28 -12.54
CA THR A 23 2.39 -1.89 -12.29
C THR A 23 3.29 -0.88 -11.58
N ALA A 24 4.19 -1.38 -10.72
CA ALA A 24 5.25 -0.56 -10.13
C ALA A 24 6.53 -1.38 -9.98
N VAL A 25 7.66 -0.68 -9.96
CA VAL A 25 9.00 -1.29 -9.85
C VAL A 25 9.56 -0.98 -8.47
N LEU A 26 10.03 -2.02 -7.78
CA LEU A 26 10.79 -1.89 -6.54
C LEU A 26 12.28 -1.81 -6.87
N GLU A 27 12.91 -0.77 -6.36
CA GLU A 27 14.35 -0.55 -6.46
C GLU A 27 15.00 -0.75 -5.09
N LEU A 28 16.04 -1.58 -5.07
CA LEU A 28 16.73 -1.95 -3.84
C LEU A 28 17.19 -0.71 -3.09
N SER A 29 16.95 -0.69 -1.78
CA SER A 29 17.32 0.41 -0.87
C SER A 29 16.61 1.76 -1.13
N ARG A 30 15.78 1.88 -2.17
CA ARG A 30 15.07 3.13 -2.51
C ARG A 30 13.55 3.03 -2.34
N GLY A 31 12.95 1.88 -2.64
CA GLY A 31 11.49 1.71 -2.63
C GLY A 31 10.90 1.74 -4.04
N LEU A 32 9.72 2.34 -4.22
CA LEU A 32 9.04 2.34 -5.53
C LEU A 32 9.57 3.43 -6.47
N THR A 33 9.95 3.05 -7.70
CA THR A 33 10.33 4.01 -8.75
C THR A 33 9.18 4.97 -9.05
N GLY A 34 9.48 6.26 -9.21
CA GLY A 34 8.48 7.31 -9.44
C GLY A 34 7.71 7.76 -8.18
N ASN A 35 7.82 7.04 -7.06
CA ASN A 35 7.26 7.48 -5.79
C ASN A 35 8.16 8.53 -5.12
N THR A 36 7.59 9.66 -4.70
CA THR A 36 8.34 10.73 -4.04
C THR A 36 8.48 10.53 -2.53
N ASN A 37 9.51 11.17 -1.94
CA ASN A 37 9.92 11.06 -0.53
C ASN A 37 10.37 9.65 -0.15
N PHE A 38 11.51 9.24 -0.71
CA PHE A 38 12.21 8.01 -0.32
C PHE A 38 12.59 8.08 1.16
N SER A 39 12.19 7.05 1.90
CA SER A 39 12.64 6.84 3.27
C SER A 39 13.46 5.56 3.30
N ALA A 40 14.66 5.63 3.88
CA ALA A 40 15.49 4.45 4.11
C ALA A 40 14.78 3.38 4.98
N ARG A 41 13.82 3.80 5.82
CA ARG A 41 13.07 2.89 6.73
C ARG A 41 11.67 2.55 6.25
N ARG A 42 11.05 3.39 5.42
CA ARG A 42 9.67 3.22 4.94
C ARG A 42 9.65 3.28 3.42
N GLN A 43 10.25 2.27 2.79
CA GLN A 43 10.38 2.17 1.34
C GLN A 43 9.03 1.91 0.65
N VAL A 44 8.16 1.15 1.31
CA VAL A 44 6.81 0.80 0.83
C VAL A 44 5.85 0.88 2.00
N THR A 45 4.63 1.34 1.74
CA THR A 45 3.53 1.35 2.72
C THR A 45 2.38 0.48 2.22
N ILE A 46 1.80 -0.30 3.13
CA ILE A 46 0.81 -1.32 2.80
C ILE A 46 -0.38 -1.17 3.75
N ILE A 47 -1.60 -1.33 3.22
CA ILE A 47 -2.85 -1.41 3.99
C ILE A 47 -3.67 -2.62 3.55
N SER A 48 -4.54 -3.11 4.42
CA SER A 48 -5.49 -4.18 4.09
C SER A 48 -6.86 -3.61 3.73
N LEU A 49 -7.50 -4.18 2.70
CA LEU A 49 -8.85 -3.82 2.29
C LEU A 49 -9.87 -4.06 3.41
N GLU A 50 -9.72 -5.15 4.16
CA GLU A 50 -10.61 -5.52 5.26
C GLU A 50 -10.60 -4.45 6.36
N ARG A 51 -9.42 -4.08 6.87
CA ARG A 51 -9.29 -3.01 7.88
C ARG A 51 -9.72 -1.64 7.36
N TRP A 52 -9.57 -1.37 6.06
CA TRP A 52 -10.08 -0.12 5.48
C TRP A 52 -11.62 -0.08 5.53
N ARG A 53 -12.28 -1.15 5.09
CA ARG A 53 -13.75 -1.26 5.13
C ARG A 53 -14.29 -1.18 6.56
N GLU A 54 -13.66 -1.86 7.51
CA GLU A 54 -14.01 -1.77 8.93
C GLU A 54 -13.92 -0.32 9.44
N LEU A 55 -12.83 0.40 9.09
CA LEU A 55 -12.65 1.80 9.48
C LEU A 55 -13.70 2.72 8.85
N MET A 56 -14.00 2.56 7.56
CA MET A 56 -15.02 3.35 6.86
C MET A 56 -16.40 3.13 7.48
N ALA A 57 -16.78 1.87 7.75
CA ALA A 57 -18.02 1.54 8.43
C ALA A 57 -18.09 2.14 9.85
N ALA A 58 -17.00 2.08 10.62
CA ALA A 58 -16.94 2.64 11.97
C ALA A 58 -17.05 4.18 11.98
N LEU A 59 -16.59 4.83 10.93
CA LEU A 59 -16.69 6.29 10.76
C LEU A 59 -18.01 6.74 10.12
N GLY A 60 -18.78 5.82 9.52
CA GLY A 60 -19.97 6.17 8.75
C GLY A 60 -19.66 6.89 7.43
N GLU A 61 -18.46 6.65 6.88
CA GLU A 61 -17.92 7.32 5.70
C GLU A 61 -17.61 6.32 4.58
N ASP A 62 -17.43 6.79 3.34
CA ASP A 62 -16.97 5.98 2.21
C ASP A 62 -15.93 6.73 1.38
N LEU A 63 -14.70 6.77 1.91
CA LEU A 63 -13.58 7.44 1.25
C LEU A 63 -12.79 6.48 0.36
N ASP A 64 -12.26 7.02 -0.75
CA ASP A 64 -11.29 6.30 -1.57
C ASP A 64 -10.07 5.90 -0.71
N PRO A 65 -9.66 4.62 -0.69
CA PRO A 65 -8.46 4.15 0.01
C PRO A 65 -7.18 4.93 -0.29
N ALA A 66 -7.07 5.55 -1.48
CA ALA A 66 -5.97 6.43 -1.86
C ALA A 66 -5.78 7.59 -0.88
N ALA A 67 -6.85 8.02 -0.19
CA ALA A 67 -6.82 9.05 0.85
C ALA A 67 -5.93 8.65 2.05
N ARG A 68 -5.73 7.35 2.30
CA ARG A 68 -4.81 6.86 3.33
C ARG A 68 -3.34 7.03 2.95
N ARG A 69 -3.06 7.26 1.66
CA ARG A 69 -1.70 7.48 1.11
C ARG A 69 -0.73 6.32 1.31
N ALA A 70 -1.26 5.10 1.24
CA ALA A 70 -0.45 3.89 1.16
C ALA A 70 -0.02 3.60 -0.29
N ASN A 71 1.02 2.79 -0.48
CA ASN A 71 1.44 2.38 -1.82
C ASN A 71 0.70 1.16 -2.32
N LEU A 72 0.43 0.19 -1.45
CA LEU A 72 -0.21 -1.07 -1.81
C LEU A 72 -1.43 -1.29 -0.93
N MET A 73 -2.52 -1.76 -1.55
CA MET A 73 -3.64 -2.36 -0.81
C MET A 73 -3.69 -3.85 -1.10
N VAL A 74 -3.77 -4.65 -0.05
CA VAL A 74 -3.89 -6.11 -0.15
C VAL A 74 -5.19 -6.60 0.47
N SER A 75 -5.66 -7.76 0.06
CA SER A 75 -6.76 -8.48 0.71
C SER A 75 -6.38 -9.92 0.99
N ARG A 76 -7.14 -10.56 1.88
CA ARG A 76 -6.99 -11.96 2.31
C ARG A 76 -5.65 -12.25 2.99
N ILE A 77 -4.99 -11.21 3.49
CA ILE A 77 -3.76 -11.27 4.28
C ILE A 77 -3.96 -10.40 5.52
N ASN A 78 -3.72 -10.99 6.69
CA ASN A 78 -3.68 -10.23 7.94
C ASN A 78 -2.28 -9.60 8.10
N LEU A 79 -2.24 -8.28 8.21
CA LEU A 79 -1.01 -7.51 8.43
C LEU A 79 -0.73 -7.24 9.92
N GLU A 80 -1.66 -7.57 10.81
CA GLU A 80 -1.49 -7.39 12.25
C GLU A 80 -0.34 -8.27 12.77
N ASN A 81 0.49 -7.72 13.65
CA ASN A 81 1.66 -8.42 14.23
C ASN A 81 2.64 -9.00 13.19
N SER A 82 2.77 -8.36 12.02
CA SER A 82 3.60 -8.83 10.90
C SER A 82 5.04 -8.29 10.87
N ARG A 83 5.54 -7.74 11.98
CA ARG A 83 6.94 -7.28 12.06
C ARG A 83 7.91 -8.45 11.80
N ASP A 84 9.01 -8.15 11.13
CA ASP A 84 10.08 -9.11 10.77
C ASP A 84 9.60 -10.29 9.90
N ARG A 85 8.46 -10.12 9.21
CA ARG A 85 7.94 -11.08 8.23
C ARG A 85 8.19 -10.61 6.80
N VAL A 86 8.26 -11.56 5.89
CA VAL A 86 8.41 -11.31 4.45
C VAL A 86 7.06 -11.45 3.76
N LEU A 87 6.63 -10.39 3.08
CA LEU A 87 5.49 -10.43 2.16
C LEU A 87 6.01 -10.45 0.73
N ARG A 88 5.77 -11.56 0.02
CA ARG A 88 6.08 -11.67 -1.40
C ARG A 88 4.88 -11.16 -2.22
N ILE A 89 5.14 -10.21 -3.12
CA ILE A 89 4.15 -9.63 -4.03
C ILE A 89 4.52 -10.03 -5.46
N GLY A 90 3.52 -10.49 -6.22
CA GLY A 90 3.75 -11.09 -7.53
C GLY A 90 4.44 -12.45 -7.43
N GLY A 91 5.09 -12.83 -8.53
CA GLY A 91 5.70 -14.15 -8.69
C GLY A 91 4.73 -15.14 -9.34
N LEU A 92 5.10 -15.57 -10.54
CA LEU A 92 5.39 -16.99 -10.70
C LEU A 92 6.83 -17.18 -10.22
#